data_AF-A0A535ZYN3-F1
#
_entry.id   AF-A0A535ZYN3-F1
#
_cell.length_a   1.000
_cell.length_b   1.000
_cell.length_c   1.000
_cell.angle_alpha   90.00
_cell.angle_beta   90.00
_cell.angle_gamma   90.00
#
_symmetry.space_group_name_H-M   'P 1'
#
loop_
_entity.id
_entity.type
_entity.pdbx_description
1 polymer ?
#
loop_
_entity_poly.entity_id
_entity_poly.type
_entity_poly.pdbx_seq_one_letter_code
_entity_poly.pdbx_strand_id
1 'polypeptide(L)'
;MEWQVGVRQMAGNARVVRRFPLARRLHHAHNVETRLSASLASAMPRALILGGARTPFVKAGTAFAELDVLDLARAATAEALARTELDPGQIDEVIFGNVARPVAYHNLAREVVLSLSMPAGIPAFTVGLACASACVAITSAADHIVTGNADVVLAGGSESLTNVPLTLTPRLARALIA
;
A
#
# COMPACT_ATOMS: atom_id res chain seq x y z
N MET A 1 16.44 -25.80 7.89
CA MET A 1 15.16 -25.06 7.88
C MET A 1 14.91 -24.69 6.43
N GLU A 2 14.17 -25.54 5.75
CA GLU A 2 14.12 -25.65 4.30
C GLU A 2 12.84 -24.96 3.82
N TRP A 3 12.98 -23.83 3.12
CA TRP A 3 11.84 -23.12 2.55
C TRP A 3 11.49 -23.77 1.21
N GLN A 4 10.47 -24.63 1.21
CA GLN A 4 9.85 -25.10 -0.04
C GLN A 4 8.98 -23.97 -0.61
N VAL A 5 9.41 -23.39 -1.73
CA VAL A 5 8.58 -22.50 -2.56
C VAL A 5 7.58 -23.38 -3.32
N GLY A 6 6.43 -23.62 -2.69
CA GLY A 6 5.31 -24.33 -3.31
C GLY A 6 4.45 -23.36 -4.12
N VAL A 7 4.68 -23.25 -5.43
CA VAL A 7 3.68 -22.69 -6.35
C VAL A 7 2.62 -23.75 -6.54
N ARG A 8 1.47 -23.60 -5.85
CA ARG A 8 0.31 -24.47 -6.05
C ARG A 8 -0.40 -24.03 -7.33
N GLN A 9 -0.09 -24.72 -8.43
CA GLN A 9 -0.83 -24.62 -9.68
C GLN A 9 -2.25 -25.17 -9.44
N MET A 10 -3.25 -24.28 -9.41
CA MET A 10 -4.66 -24.67 -9.41
C MET A 10 -4.97 -25.37 -10.73
N ALA A 11 -5.22 -26.68 -10.64
CA ALA A 11 -5.73 -27.49 -11.73
C ALA A 11 -7.17 -27.05 -12.06
N GLY A 12 -7.40 -26.61 -13.30
CA GLY A 12 -8.70 -26.09 -13.74
C GLY A 12 -8.88 -26.18 -15.26
N ASN A 13 -8.88 -27.41 -15.77
CA ASN A 13 -9.55 -27.87 -17.01
C ASN A 13 -9.23 -27.16 -18.34
N ALA A 14 -8.14 -27.59 -19.00
CA ALA A 14 -7.91 -27.36 -20.42
C ALA A 14 -8.83 -28.27 -21.28
N ARG A 15 -9.87 -27.69 -21.89
CA ARG A 15 -10.65 -28.21 -23.03
C ARG A 15 -11.19 -26.99 -23.77
N VAL A 16 -11.06 -26.75 -25.08
CA VAL A 16 -10.98 -27.61 -26.27
C VAL A 16 -10.16 -26.85 -27.33
N VAL A 17 -9.08 -27.44 -27.84
CA VAL A 17 -8.51 -27.02 -29.13
C VAL A 17 -9.34 -27.70 -30.22
N ARG A 18 -10.16 -26.94 -30.94
CA ARG A 18 -10.76 -27.38 -32.21
C ARG A 18 -10.28 -26.45 -33.31
N ARG A 19 -9.32 -26.94 -34.10
CA ARG A 19 -9.00 -26.42 -35.42
C ARG A 19 -9.95 -27.09 -36.41
N PHE A 20 -10.65 -26.33 -37.27
CA PHE A 20 -11.01 -26.65 -38.67
C PHE A 20 -11.88 -25.51 -39.26
N PRO A 21 -12.00 -25.35 -40.59
CA PRO A 21 -11.61 -24.12 -41.28
C PRO A 21 -12.79 -23.44 -42.00
N LEU A 22 -12.44 -22.43 -42.80
CA LEU A 22 -13.23 -21.74 -43.81
C LEU A 22 -14.20 -20.66 -43.30
N ALA A 23 -13.79 -19.44 -43.64
CA ALA A 23 -14.52 -18.20 -43.53
C ALA A 23 -15.93 -18.29 -44.13
N ARG A 24 -16.93 -17.92 -43.34
CA ARG A 24 -18.16 -17.31 -43.86
C ARG A 24 -18.87 -16.49 -42.78
N ARG A 25 -18.81 -15.17 -42.98
CA ARG A 25 -19.75 -14.11 -42.55
C ARG A 25 -20.49 -14.32 -41.22
N LEU A 26 -20.08 -13.62 -40.17
CA LEU A 26 -20.98 -13.09 -39.13
C LEU A 26 -20.42 -11.77 -38.56
N HIS A 27 -20.83 -10.63 -39.12
CA HIS A 27 -20.55 -9.29 -38.57
C HIS A 27 -21.35 -8.97 -37.29
N HIS A 28 -21.96 -9.96 -36.64
CA HIS A 28 -22.75 -9.80 -35.42
C HIS A 28 -22.14 -10.41 -34.15
N ALA A 29 -21.00 -11.10 -34.25
CA ALA A 29 -20.33 -11.69 -33.07
C ALA A 29 -19.52 -10.68 -32.25
N HIS A 30 -19.11 -9.55 -32.85
CA HIS A 30 -18.20 -8.60 -32.20
C HIS A 30 -18.80 -7.95 -30.95
N ASN A 31 -20.13 -7.77 -30.90
CA ASN A 31 -20.79 -7.10 -29.77
C ASN A 31 -21.07 -8.01 -28.56
N VAL A 32 -21.05 -9.34 -28.73
CA VAL A 32 -21.35 -10.27 -27.62
C VAL A 32 -20.10 -10.50 -26.77
N GLU A 33 -18.93 -10.58 -27.40
CA GLU A 33 -17.64 -10.76 -26.74
C GLU A 33 -17.22 -9.51 -25.95
N THR A 34 -17.50 -8.30 -26.46
CA THR A 34 -17.28 -7.04 -25.72
C THR A 34 -18.19 -6.91 -24.50
N ARG A 35 -19.44 -7.38 -24.60
CA ARG A 35 -20.41 -7.35 -23.49
C ARG A 35 -20.11 -8.39 -22.42
N LEU A 36 -19.62 -9.57 -22.79
CA LEU A 36 -19.14 -10.59 -21.85
C LEU A 36 -17.85 -10.14 -21.15
N SER A 37 -16.91 -9.52 -21.88
CA SER A 37 -15.70 -8.93 -21.30
C SER A 37 -16.02 -7.80 -20.32
N ALA A 38 -16.96 -6.90 -20.65
CA ALA A 38 -17.43 -5.85 -19.74
C ALA A 38 -18.21 -6.41 -18.53
N SER A 39 -18.97 -7.50 -18.72
CA SER A 39 -19.71 -8.19 -17.65
C SER A 39 -18.78 -8.98 -16.70
N LEU A 40 -17.68 -9.54 -17.20
CA LEU A 40 -16.65 -10.19 -16.38
C LEU A 40 -15.75 -9.16 -15.67
N ALA A 41 -15.50 -8.00 -16.30
CA ALA A 41 -14.89 -6.86 -15.62
C ALA A 41 -15.76 -6.29 -14.49
N SER A 42 -17.08 -6.55 -14.53
CA SER A 42 -18.02 -6.23 -13.45
C SER A 42 -17.95 -7.20 -12.25
N ALA A 43 -17.21 -8.31 -12.35
CA ALA A 43 -17.14 -9.33 -11.29
C ALA A 43 -15.93 -9.14 -10.34
N MET A 44 -14.96 -8.30 -10.68
CA MET A 44 -13.84 -7.99 -9.80
C MET A 44 -14.21 -6.84 -8.85
N PRO A 45 -13.95 -6.97 -7.53
CA PRO A 45 -14.06 -5.86 -6.60
C PRO A 45 -13.25 -4.67 -7.13
N ARG A 46 -13.84 -3.47 -7.08
CA ARG A 46 -13.19 -2.23 -7.55
C ARG A 46 -12.70 -1.45 -6.34
N ALA A 47 -11.40 -1.14 -6.32
CA ALA A 47 -10.86 -0.21 -5.34
C ALA A 47 -11.30 1.23 -5.65
N LEU A 48 -11.75 1.94 -4.63
CA LEU A 48 -12.18 3.34 -4.69
C LEU A 48 -11.40 4.17 -3.67
N ILE A 49 -11.16 5.44 -3.99
CA ILE A 49 -10.57 6.40 -3.04
C ILE A 49 -11.71 7.15 -2.36
N LEU A 50 -11.90 6.93 -1.06
CA LEU A 50 -12.95 7.59 -0.27
C LEU A 50 -12.59 9.02 0.10
N GLY A 51 -11.29 9.29 0.30
CA GLY A 51 -10.78 10.60 0.65
C GLY A 51 -9.29 10.57 0.92
N GLY A 52 -8.74 11.70 1.37
CA GLY A 52 -7.34 11.82 1.71
C GLY A 52 -6.97 13.20 2.26
N ALA A 53 -5.82 13.24 2.92
CA ALA A 53 -5.23 14.46 3.43
C ALA A 53 -3.70 14.36 3.35
N ARG A 54 -3.04 15.50 3.47
CA ARG A 54 -1.59 15.59 3.56
C ARG A 54 -1.19 16.78 4.42
N THR A 55 -0.01 16.71 5.01
CA THR A 55 0.65 17.87 5.61
C THR A 55 1.17 18.83 4.51
N PRO A 56 1.43 20.11 4.83
CA PRO A 56 2.21 21.00 3.98
C PRO A 56 3.60 20.44 3.69
N PHE A 57 4.13 20.65 2.49
CA PHE A 57 5.53 20.33 2.20
C PHE A 57 6.38 21.52 2.61
N VAL A 58 7.31 21.29 3.53
CA VAL A 58 8.20 22.32 4.08
C VAL A 58 9.66 21.93 3.86
N LYS A 59 10.56 22.91 3.89
CA LYS A 59 11.99 22.66 3.77
C LYS A 59 12.50 21.93 5.02
N ALA A 60 13.37 20.93 4.83
CA ALA A 60 14.02 20.23 5.94
C ALA A 60 14.75 21.22 6.88
N GLY A 61 14.68 20.97 8.20
CA GLY A 61 15.25 21.85 9.22
C GLY A 61 14.53 23.19 9.40
N THR A 62 13.28 23.34 8.93
CA THR A 62 12.50 24.58 9.09
C THR A 62 11.22 24.36 9.93
N ALA A 63 10.03 24.61 9.38
CA ALA A 63 8.77 24.64 10.13
C ALA A 63 8.41 23.34 10.86
N PHE A 64 8.92 22.19 10.40
CA PHE A 64 8.73 20.87 11.03
C PHE A 64 10.04 20.31 11.61
N ALA A 65 10.99 21.17 12.01
CA ALA A 65 12.28 20.70 12.51
C ALA A 65 12.18 19.85 13.79
N GLU A 66 11.23 20.17 14.66
CA GLU A 66 11.05 19.51 15.96
C GLU A 66 10.02 18.37 15.93
N LEU A 67 9.45 18.08 14.75
CA LEU A 67 8.42 17.04 14.61
C LEU A 67 9.05 15.73 14.14
N ASP A 68 8.55 14.62 14.68
CA ASP A 68 8.90 13.30 14.18
C ASP A 68 8.13 12.97 12.89
N VAL A 69 8.63 12.04 12.09
CA VAL A 69 7.93 11.53 10.90
C VAL A 69 6.58 10.89 11.28
N LEU A 70 6.48 10.33 12.50
CA LEU A 70 5.23 9.82 13.05
C LEU A 70 4.22 10.94 13.31
N ASP A 71 4.64 12.12 13.78
CA ASP A 71 3.72 13.24 14.00
C ASP A 71 3.10 13.71 12.68
N LEU A 72 3.92 13.77 11.62
CA LEU A 72 3.46 14.11 10.27
C LEU A 72 2.47 13.08 9.73
N ALA A 73 2.77 11.79 9.92
CA ALA A 73 1.88 10.70 9.51
C ALA A 73 0.56 10.73 10.30
N ARG A 74 0.64 10.92 11.62
CA ARG A 74 -0.51 10.99 12.53
C ARG A 74 -1.43 12.15 12.17
N ALA A 75 -0.88 13.33 11.90
CA ALA A 75 -1.65 14.51 11.52
C ALA A 75 -2.39 14.30 10.19
N ALA A 76 -1.71 13.76 9.16
CA ALA A 76 -2.33 13.49 7.87
C ALA A 76 -3.40 12.39 7.97
N THR A 77 -3.13 11.32 8.70
CA THR A 77 -4.10 10.23 8.89
C THR A 77 -5.33 10.69 9.67
N ALA A 78 -5.15 11.40 10.79
CA ALA A 78 -6.27 11.90 11.58
C ALA A 78 -7.21 12.78 10.74
N GLU A 79 -6.64 13.68 9.94
CA GLU A 79 -7.42 14.53 9.04
C GLU A 79 -8.10 13.72 7.92
N ALA A 80 -7.42 12.72 7.35
CA ALA A 80 -8.02 11.86 6.33
C ALA A 80 -9.25 11.11 6.87
N LEU A 81 -9.12 10.51 8.07
CA LEU A 81 -10.22 9.80 8.75
C LEU A 81 -11.38 10.73 9.08
N ALA A 82 -11.08 11.94 9.57
CA ALA A 82 -12.09 12.94 9.88
C ALA A 82 -12.88 13.38 8.63
N ARG A 83 -12.19 13.60 7.49
CA ARG A 83 -12.84 14.00 6.22
C ARG A 83 -13.71 12.91 5.61
N THR A 84 -13.38 11.65 5.86
CA THR A 84 -14.14 10.51 5.36
C THR A 84 -15.23 10.06 6.33
N GLU A 85 -15.26 10.62 7.55
CA GLU A 85 -16.16 10.20 8.64
C GLU A 85 -16.12 8.68 8.89
N LEU A 86 -14.96 8.06 8.68
CA LEU A 86 -14.77 6.62 8.86
C LEU A 86 -14.46 6.32 10.32
N ASP A 87 -15.14 5.32 10.88
CA ASP A 87 -14.75 4.74 12.16
C ASP A 87 -13.42 3.99 11.96
N PRO A 88 -12.35 4.29 12.73
CA PRO A 88 -11.10 3.54 12.67
C PRO A 88 -11.28 2.03 12.91
N GLY A 89 -12.37 1.61 13.56
CA GLY A 89 -12.76 0.21 13.74
C GLY A 89 -13.09 -0.55 12.44
N GLN A 90 -13.36 0.17 11.34
CA GLN A 90 -13.68 -0.42 10.04
C GLN A 90 -12.44 -0.64 9.16
N ILE A 91 -11.26 -0.20 9.59
CA ILE A 91 -10.03 -0.33 8.82
C ILE A 91 -9.45 -1.73 9.02
N ASP A 92 -9.33 -2.48 7.93
CA ASP A 92 -8.79 -3.83 7.95
C ASP A 92 -7.26 -3.84 7.95
N GLU A 93 -6.63 -2.81 7.38
CA GLU A 93 -5.17 -2.74 7.24
C GLU A 93 -4.64 -1.31 7.09
N VAL A 94 -3.41 -1.06 7.54
CA VAL A 94 -2.68 0.21 7.33
C VAL A 94 -1.36 0.00 6.62
N ILE A 95 -1.15 0.71 5.50
CA ILE A 95 0.07 0.62 4.70
C ILE A 95 0.70 2.00 4.53
N PHE A 96 1.94 2.19 4.97
CA PHE A 96 2.65 3.45 4.82
C PHE A 96 3.94 3.31 4.02
N GLY A 97 4.19 4.24 3.11
CA GLY A 97 5.48 4.42 2.46
C GLY A 97 6.43 5.29 3.31
N ASN A 98 7.66 4.82 3.52
CA ASN A 98 8.72 5.63 4.14
C ASN A 98 10.10 5.12 3.70
N VAL A 99 11.02 6.06 3.39
CA VAL A 99 12.37 5.74 2.89
C VAL A 99 13.40 5.88 4.01
N ALA A 100 13.47 7.03 4.67
CA ALA A 100 14.40 7.27 5.77
C ALA A 100 13.81 6.76 7.09
N ARG A 101 13.81 5.43 7.25
CA ARG A 101 13.22 4.76 8.42
C ARG A 101 13.82 5.25 9.73
N PRO A 102 12.99 5.68 10.70
CA PRO A 102 13.44 6.00 12.04
C PRO A 102 14.13 4.81 12.71
N VAL A 103 15.14 5.09 13.53
CA VAL A 103 15.87 4.03 14.27
C VAL A 103 15.03 3.52 15.45
N ALA A 104 14.24 4.38 16.07
CA ALA A 104 13.42 4.04 17.25
C ALA A 104 12.29 3.05 16.91
N TYR A 105 11.76 3.12 15.69
CA TYR A 105 10.69 2.24 15.22
C TYR A 105 10.83 2.02 13.71
N HIS A 106 10.87 0.75 13.31
CA HIS A 106 11.11 0.38 11.91
C HIS A 106 9.83 0.32 11.07
N ASN A 107 8.66 0.20 11.72
CA ASN A 107 7.36 0.06 11.07
C ASN A 107 6.48 1.28 11.39
N LEU A 108 6.68 2.36 10.63
CA LEU A 108 5.90 3.59 10.72
C LEU A 108 4.38 3.34 10.68
N ALA A 109 3.91 2.48 9.78
CA ALA A 109 2.48 2.16 9.66
C ALA A 109 1.91 1.63 10.99
N ARG A 110 2.68 0.80 11.70
CA ARG A 110 2.26 0.27 13.00
C ARG A 110 2.19 1.36 14.07
N GLU A 111 3.16 2.27 14.07
CA GLU A 111 3.13 3.40 15.01
C GLU A 111 1.96 4.36 14.71
N VAL A 112 1.54 4.51 13.46
CA VAL A 112 0.32 5.27 13.12
C VAL A 112 -0.92 4.66 13.78
N VAL A 113 -1.10 3.33 13.68
CA VAL A 113 -2.21 2.61 14.33
C VAL A 113 -2.22 2.86 15.84
N LEU A 114 -1.07 2.68 16.49
CA LEU A 114 -0.95 2.82 17.94
C LEU A 114 -1.13 4.27 18.41
N SER A 115 -0.51 5.23 17.72
CA SER A 115 -0.54 6.65 18.10
C SER A 115 -1.92 7.30 17.96
N LEU A 116 -2.79 6.75 17.10
CA LEU A 116 -4.17 7.19 16.91
C LEU A 116 -5.18 6.40 17.74
N SER A 117 -4.73 5.50 18.62
CA SER A 117 -5.60 4.62 19.41
C SER A 117 -6.57 3.80 18.54
N MET A 118 -6.16 3.45 17.33
CA MET A 118 -6.91 2.53 16.47
C MET A 118 -6.86 1.13 17.08
N PRO A 119 -7.79 0.21 16.73
CA PRO A 119 -7.75 -1.15 17.23
C PRO A 119 -6.38 -1.81 17.01
N ALA A 120 -5.73 -2.25 18.09
CA ALA A 120 -4.38 -2.79 18.04
C ALA A 120 -4.27 -4.09 17.22
N GLY A 121 -5.39 -4.75 16.91
CA GLY A 121 -5.45 -5.93 16.05
C GLY A 121 -5.25 -5.64 14.56
N ILE A 122 -5.35 -4.38 14.13
CA ILE A 122 -5.20 -4.00 12.72
C ILE A 122 -3.77 -4.30 12.24
N PRO A 123 -3.59 -5.17 11.23
CA PRO A 123 -2.29 -5.39 10.61
C PRO A 123 -1.80 -4.08 9.96
N ALA A 124 -0.51 -3.81 10.11
CA ALA A 124 0.09 -2.62 9.53
C ALA A 124 1.54 -2.86 9.14
N PHE A 125 1.94 -2.37 7.96
CA PHE A 125 3.30 -2.54 7.46
C PHE A 125 3.80 -1.35 6.65
N THR A 126 5.12 -1.17 6.66
CA THR A 126 5.79 -0.06 5.99
C THR A 126 6.52 -0.55 4.75
N VAL A 127 6.27 0.08 3.60
CA VAL A 127 6.90 -0.22 2.31
C VAL A 127 7.93 0.84 1.93
N GLY A 128 8.90 0.45 1.10
CA GLY A 128 9.95 1.34 0.61
C GLY A 128 10.26 1.08 -0.85
N LEU A 129 10.06 2.09 -1.69
CA LEU A 129 10.47 2.14 -3.10
C LEU A 129 10.89 3.58 -3.45
N ALA A 130 11.90 4.09 -2.74
CA ALA A 130 12.39 5.46 -2.90
C ALA A 130 11.22 6.48 -2.97
N CYS A 131 11.25 7.40 -3.93
CA CYS A 131 10.21 8.42 -4.11
C CYS A 131 8.80 7.84 -4.38
N ALA A 132 8.70 6.58 -4.82
CA ALA A 132 7.44 5.92 -5.13
C ALA A 132 6.84 5.15 -3.94
N SER A 133 7.43 5.23 -2.73
CA SER A 133 6.99 4.44 -1.57
C SER A 133 5.51 4.61 -1.23
N ALA A 134 4.98 5.85 -1.25
CA ALA A 134 3.57 6.10 -0.99
C ALA A 134 2.67 5.55 -2.13
N CYS A 135 3.14 5.60 -3.38
CA CYS A 135 2.43 4.98 -4.50
C CYS A 135 2.36 3.47 -4.33
N VAL A 136 3.45 2.82 -3.89
CA VAL A 136 3.46 1.39 -3.59
C VAL A 136 2.46 1.05 -2.50
N ALA A 137 2.36 1.85 -1.44
CA ALA A 137 1.37 1.64 -0.39
C ALA A 137 -0.07 1.68 -0.95
N ILE A 138 -0.37 2.66 -1.80
CA ILE A 138 -1.68 2.80 -2.44
C ILE A 138 -1.97 1.63 -3.41
N THR A 139 -0.99 1.20 -4.20
CA THR A 139 -1.18 0.06 -5.11
C THR A 139 -1.36 -1.25 -4.35
N SER A 140 -0.59 -1.49 -3.28
CA SER A 140 -0.77 -2.67 -2.43
C SER A 140 -2.14 -2.70 -1.77
N ALA A 141 -2.64 -1.56 -1.29
CA ALA A 141 -3.99 -1.44 -0.76
C ALA A 141 -5.05 -1.76 -1.83
N ALA A 142 -4.90 -1.23 -3.04
CA ALA A 142 -5.80 -1.54 -4.14
C ALA A 142 -5.77 -3.03 -4.50
N ASP A 143 -4.59 -3.66 -4.54
CA ASP A 143 -4.45 -5.09 -4.80
C ASP A 143 -5.12 -5.93 -3.71
N HIS A 144 -4.97 -5.56 -2.43
CA HIS A 144 -5.61 -6.26 -1.31
C HIS A 144 -7.14 -6.14 -1.36
N ILE A 145 -7.67 -4.99 -1.78
CA ILE A 145 -9.11 -4.80 -1.98
C ILE A 145 -9.64 -5.61 -3.16
N VAL A 146 -8.97 -5.52 -4.32
CA VAL A 146 -9.38 -6.21 -5.55
C VAL A 146 -9.31 -7.73 -5.39
N THR A 147 -8.38 -8.23 -4.57
CA THR A 147 -8.24 -9.67 -4.27
C THR A 147 -9.17 -10.16 -3.16
N GLY A 148 -9.87 -9.26 -2.46
CA GLY A 148 -10.78 -9.59 -1.36
C GLY A 148 -10.08 -9.93 -0.04
N ASN A 149 -8.83 -9.51 0.14
CA ASN A 149 -8.08 -9.67 1.39
C ASN A 149 -8.42 -8.59 2.43
N ALA A 150 -8.96 -7.45 2.00
CA ALA A 150 -9.40 -6.34 2.84
C ALA A 150 -10.54 -5.59 2.14
N ASP A 151 -11.44 -4.96 2.89
CA ASP A 151 -12.51 -4.12 2.35
C ASP A 151 -12.14 -2.62 2.48
N VAL A 152 -11.50 -2.24 3.59
CA VAL A 152 -11.05 -0.86 3.85
C VAL A 152 -9.60 -0.83 4.27
N VAL A 153 -8.76 -0.15 3.49
CA VAL A 153 -7.33 -0.01 3.76
C VAL A 153 -6.95 1.46 3.86
N LEU A 154 -6.23 1.83 4.91
CA LEU A 154 -5.61 3.14 5.04
C LEU A 154 -4.22 3.09 4.40
N ALA A 155 -4.03 3.79 3.29
CA ALA A 155 -2.76 3.84 2.57
C ALA A 155 -2.19 5.26 2.50
N GLY A 156 -0.88 5.41 2.67
CA GLY A 156 -0.24 6.71 2.59
C GLY A 156 1.28 6.65 2.64
N GLY A 157 1.89 7.75 3.06
CA GLY A 157 3.33 7.82 3.30
C GLY A 157 3.70 9.06 4.09
N SER A 158 4.85 9.02 4.75
CA SER A 158 5.41 10.14 5.48
C SER A 158 6.92 10.11 5.41
N GLU A 159 7.55 11.28 5.44
CA GLU A 159 8.99 11.40 5.41
C GLU A 159 9.45 12.62 6.22
N SER A 160 10.57 12.48 6.94
CA SER A 160 11.26 13.60 7.60
C SER A 160 12.71 13.63 7.20
N LEU A 161 13.05 14.53 6.28
CA LEU A 161 14.44 14.75 5.89
C LEU A 161 15.26 15.46 6.99
N THR A 162 14.59 16.07 7.97
CA THR A 162 15.25 16.62 9.16
C THR A 162 15.82 15.52 10.04
N ASN A 163 15.09 14.41 10.20
CA ASN A 163 15.39 13.36 11.19
C ASN A 163 16.06 12.13 10.56
N VAL A 164 16.68 12.28 9.39
CA VAL A 164 17.37 11.17 8.72
C VAL A 164 18.52 10.69 9.61
N PRO A 165 18.60 9.38 9.93
CA PRO A 165 19.68 8.86 10.74
C PRO A 165 21.05 9.13 10.11
N LEU A 166 21.93 9.78 10.87
CA LEU A 166 23.32 9.96 10.44
C LEU A 166 24.06 8.63 10.57
N THR A 167 24.65 8.20 9.46
CA THR A 167 25.49 7.00 9.42
C THR A 167 26.96 7.38 9.44
N LEU A 168 27.78 6.56 10.12
CA LEU A 168 29.22 6.75 10.20
C LEU A 168 29.93 5.76 9.28
N THR A 169 31.12 6.15 8.79
CA THR A 169 31.97 5.21 8.05
C THR A 169 32.37 4.03 8.95
N PRO A 170 32.62 2.83 8.41
CA PRO A 170 33.02 1.69 9.24
C PRO A 170 34.28 1.93 10.07
N ARG A 171 35.21 2.76 9.55
CA ARG A 171 36.43 3.15 10.27
C ARG A 171 36.09 4.00 11.52
N LEU A 172 35.24 5.02 11.35
CA LEU A 172 34.85 5.89 12.46
C LEU A 172 33.96 5.15 13.47
N ALA A 173 33.01 4.34 13.00
CA ALA A 173 32.17 3.52 13.87
C ALA A 173 33.01 2.60 14.76
N ARG A 174 34.00 1.89 14.20
CA ARG A 174 34.91 1.03 15.00
C ARG A 174 35.75 1.82 16.00
N ALA A 175 36.18 3.03 15.65
CA ALA A 175 36.98 3.88 16.54
C ALA A 175 36.18 4.44 17.72
N LEU A 176 34.85 4.56 17.61
CA LEU A 176 33.97 5.04 18.68
C LEU A 176 33.46 3.92 19.60
N ILE A 177 33.52 2.67 19.17
CA ILE A 177 33.06 1.50 19.94
C ILE A 177 34.20 0.89 20.78
N ALA A 178 35.46 1.04 20.32
CA ALA A 178 36.66 0.57 21.02
C ALA A 178 37.02 1.49 22.20
#